data_AF-A0A853F3N0-F1
#
_entry.id   AF-A0A853F3N0-F1
#
_cell.length_a   1.000
_cell.length_b   1.000
_cell.length_c   1.000
_cell.angle_alpha   90.00
_cell.angle_beta   90.00
_cell.angle_gamma   90.00
#
_symmetry.space_group_name_H-M   'P 1'
#
loop_
_entity.id
_entity.type
_entity.pdbx_description
1 polymer ?
#
loop_
_entity_poly.entity_id
_entity_poly.type
_entity_poly.pdbx_seq_one_letter_code
_entity_poly.pdbx_strand_id
1 'polypeptide(L)'
;MSDNAFYIGTDGDDDIRGGSGNDKIIGRKGNDILNGNSGNDKYYYQKGDGNDIIDDYSGENRLILADINADEITISRSGNDAILTIISTGETITFESQFFLAKIWVVIDFFSLAPSGCSGYIRQYILYRH
;
A
#
# COMPACT_ATOMS: atom_id res chain seq x y z
N MET A 1 -16.17 -13.06 -14.76
CA MET A 1 -16.76 -11.98 -13.92
C MET A 1 -15.58 -11.41 -13.16
N SER A 2 -15.25 -10.12 -13.29
CA SER A 2 -14.33 -9.48 -12.35
C SER A 2 -15.13 -9.14 -11.11
N ASP A 3 -14.85 -9.81 -10.00
CA ASP A 3 -15.55 -9.64 -8.73
C ASP A 3 -14.80 -8.61 -7.88
N ASN A 4 -14.88 -7.35 -8.30
CA ASN A 4 -14.27 -6.26 -7.54
C ASN A 4 -14.98 -6.17 -6.19
N ALA A 5 -14.24 -6.40 -5.12
CA ALA A 5 -14.77 -6.43 -3.76
C ALA A 5 -14.09 -5.38 -2.87
N PHE A 6 -14.70 -5.20 -1.69
CA PHE A 6 -14.18 -4.34 -0.65
C PHE A 6 -13.99 -5.14 0.63
N TYR A 7 -12.74 -5.23 1.06
CA TYR A 7 -12.34 -5.96 2.25
C TYR A 7 -11.92 -4.96 3.33
N ILE A 8 -12.48 -5.12 4.53
CA ILE A 8 -12.17 -4.33 5.72
C ILE A 8 -11.85 -5.30 6.86
N GLY A 9 -10.72 -5.10 7.51
CA GLY A 9 -10.33 -5.77 8.75
C GLY A 9 -10.99 -5.20 9.99
N THR A 10 -10.42 -5.53 11.14
CA THR A 10 -10.87 -5.21 12.49
C THR A 10 -10.02 -4.11 13.09
N ASP A 11 -9.76 -4.11 14.40
CA ASP A 11 -8.75 -3.21 15.00
C ASP A 11 -7.60 -4.04 15.61
N GLY A 12 -7.51 -5.32 15.25
CA GLY A 12 -6.41 -6.21 15.62
C GLY A 12 -5.85 -6.90 14.38
N ASP A 13 -4.84 -7.74 14.59
CA ASP A 13 -4.09 -8.36 13.50
C ASP A 13 -4.97 -9.29 12.64
N ASP A 14 -5.09 -8.96 11.35
CA ASP A 14 -5.91 -9.67 10.38
C ASP A 14 -5.07 -10.28 9.22
N ASP A 15 -5.55 -11.40 8.68
CA ASP A 15 -5.07 -11.99 7.41
C ASP A 15 -6.17 -11.85 6.37
N ILE A 16 -6.05 -10.85 5.50
CA ILE A 16 -7.05 -10.47 4.51
C ILE A 16 -6.60 -10.93 3.12
N ARG A 17 -7.34 -11.89 2.56
CA ARG A 17 -7.16 -12.37 1.19
C ARG A 17 -8.35 -11.98 0.31
N GLY A 18 -8.07 -11.18 -0.70
CA GLY A 18 -8.98 -10.70 -1.72
C GLY A 18 -9.42 -11.78 -2.70
N GLY A 19 -10.07 -11.37 -3.77
CA GLY A 19 -10.68 -12.26 -4.76
C GLY A 19 -10.02 -12.15 -6.13
N SER A 20 -10.82 -12.33 -7.17
CA SER A 20 -10.43 -11.99 -8.53
C SER A 20 -11.10 -10.69 -8.93
N GLY A 21 -10.35 -9.69 -9.37
CA GLY A 21 -10.89 -8.38 -9.67
C GLY A 21 -9.96 -7.28 -9.19
N ASN A 22 -10.39 -6.04 -9.38
CA ASN A 22 -9.66 -4.88 -8.85
C ASN A 22 -10.27 -4.52 -7.49
N ASP A 23 -9.71 -5.08 -6.44
CA ASP A 23 -10.22 -5.01 -5.09
C ASP A 23 -9.72 -3.77 -4.34
N LYS A 24 -10.43 -3.47 -3.26
CA LYS A 24 -10.05 -2.45 -2.29
C LYS A 24 -9.90 -3.11 -0.93
N ILE A 25 -8.76 -2.91 -0.28
CA ILE A 25 -8.40 -3.61 0.95
C ILE A 25 -7.97 -2.58 1.99
N ILE A 26 -8.55 -2.68 3.20
CA ILE A 26 -8.21 -1.86 4.37
C ILE A 26 -8.00 -2.80 5.56
N GLY A 27 -6.78 -2.86 6.08
CA GLY A 27 -6.45 -3.62 7.29
C GLY A 27 -7.06 -2.98 8.54
N ARG A 28 -6.92 -1.64 8.64
CA ARG A 28 -7.19 -0.78 9.81
C ARG A 28 -6.10 -0.99 10.86
N LYS A 29 -6.45 -1.05 12.15
CA LYS A 29 -5.46 -1.18 13.21
C LYS A 29 -5.02 -2.62 13.35
N GLY A 30 -3.77 -2.83 13.70
CA GLY A 30 -3.18 -4.15 13.83
C GLY A 30 -1.89 -4.23 13.03
N ASN A 31 -1.25 -5.39 13.04
CA ASN A 31 -0.22 -5.71 12.07
C ASN A 31 -0.80 -6.72 11.10
N ASP A 32 -1.23 -6.24 9.93
CA ASP A 32 -2.05 -7.03 9.02
C ASP A 32 -1.23 -7.68 7.90
N ILE A 33 -1.74 -8.79 7.37
CA ILE A 33 -1.25 -9.42 6.14
C ILE A 33 -2.32 -9.25 5.07
N LEU A 34 -1.99 -8.54 4.00
CA LEU A 34 -2.92 -8.13 2.96
C LEU A 34 -2.50 -8.68 1.59
N ASN A 35 -3.42 -9.34 0.90
CA ASN A 35 -3.19 -9.91 -0.44
C ASN A 35 -4.46 -9.77 -1.30
N GLY A 36 -4.38 -9.12 -2.46
CA GLY A 36 -5.48 -8.85 -3.40
C GLY A 36 -5.70 -9.94 -4.43
N ASN A 37 -4.83 -10.95 -4.44
CA ASN A 37 -4.82 -12.09 -5.33
C ASN A 37 -4.65 -11.71 -6.80
N SER A 38 -5.71 -11.38 -7.54
CA SER A 38 -5.59 -11.18 -8.99
C SER A 38 -6.37 -9.99 -9.46
N GLY A 39 -5.67 -9.09 -10.14
CA GLY A 39 -6.20 -7.85 -10.66
C GLY A 39 -5.34 -6.69 -10.19
N ASN A 40 -5.83 -5.47 -10.38
CA ASN A 40 -5.11 -4.26 -10.00
C ASN A 40 -5.75 -3.71 -8.71
N ASP A 41 -5.16 -4.07 -7.58
CA ASP A 41 -5.76 -3.86 -6.27
C ASP A 41 -5.31 -2.54 -5.64
N LYS A 42 -6.11 -2.05 -4.69
CA LYS A 42 -5.83 -0.85 -3.92
C LYS A 42 -5.82 -1.15 -2.43
N TYR A 43 -4.68 -0.90 -1.81
CA TYR A 43 -4.46 -1.00 -0.38
C TYR A 43 -4.58 0.39 0.23
N TYR A 44 -5.37 0.55 1.27
CA TYR A 44 -5.53 1.82 1.97
C TYR A 44 -4.91 1.73 3.35
N TYR A 45 -4.10 2.74 3.68
CA TYR A 45 -3.40 2.83 4.95
C TYR A 45 -3.49 4.25 5.50
N GLN A 46 -3.69 4.39 6.81
CA GLN A 46 -3.61 5.66 7.54
C GLN A 46 -2.62 5.55 8.70
N LYS A 47 -2.15 6.71 9.19
CA LYS A 47 -1.21 6.78 10.32
C LYS A 47 -1.86 6.17 11.58
N GLY A 48 -1.16 5.28 12.29
CA GLY A 48 -1.69 4.59 13.46
C GLY A 48 -2.39 3.26 13.17
N ASP A 49 -2.41 2.80 11.91
CA ASP A 49 -2.92 1.48 11.53
C ASP A 49 -1.97 0.38 12.04
N GLY A 50 -0.66 0.57 11.95
CA GLY A 50 0.33 -0.35 12.49
C GLY A 50 1.33 -0.81 11.44
N ASN A 51 1.90 -2.01 11.62
CA ASN A 51 2.93 -2.52 10.73
C ASN A 51 2.38 -3.62 9.82
N ASP A 52 2.09 -3.26 8.58
CA ASP A 52 1.41 -4.15 7.64
C ASP A 52 2.36 -4.79 6.64
N ILE A 53 1.95 -5.95 6.13
CA ILE A 53 2.60 -6.68 5.05
C ILE A 53 1.64 -6.76 3.88
N ILE A 54 2.08 -6.28 2.71
CA ILE A 54 1.41 -6.51 1.44
C ILE A 54 2.17 -7.64 0.72
N ASP A 55 1.54 -8.81 0.70
CA ASP A 55 2.03 -10.03 0.05
C ASP A 55 1.28 -10.22 -1.27
N ASP A 56 1.50 -9.33 -2.25
CA ASP A 56 0.78 -9.35 -3.53
C ASP A 56 1.68 -9.03 -4.73
N TYR A 57 1.81 -10.01 -5.62
CA TYR A 57 2.71 -10.02 -6.78
C TYR A 57 2.00 -9.94 -8.13
N SER A 58 0.68 -9.75 -8.10
CA SER A 58 -0.19 -9.77 -9.27
C SER A 58 -0.62 -8.36 -9.65
N GLY A 59 -0.86 -8.15 -10.94
CA GLY A 59 -1.35 -6.88 -11.48
C GLY A 59 -0.51 -5.64 -11.17
N GLU A 60 -1.14 -4.48 -11.35
CA GLU A 60 -0.59 -3.15 -11.09
C GLU A 60 -1.24 -2.56 -9.83
N ASN A 61 -0.73 -2.99 -8.68
CA ASN A 61 -1.27 -2.63 -7.37
C ASN A 61 -0.88 -1.21 -6.95
N ARG A 62 -1.71 -0.63 -6.08
CA ARG A 62 -1.48 0.71 -5.52
C ARG A 62 -1.63 0.73 -4.01
N LEU A 63 -0.68 1.39 -3.35
CA LEU A 63 -0.84 1.83 -1.97
C LEU A 63 -1.41 3.26 -2.00
N ILE A 64 -2.52 3.44 -1.29
CA ILE A 64 -3.19 4.72 -1.07
C ILE A 64 -2.96 5.11 0.37
N LEU A 65 -2.17 6.15 0.58
CA LEU A 65 -1.91 6.70 1.90
C LEU A 65 -2.93 7.80 2.20
N ALA A 66 -3.76 7.61 3.23
CA ALA A 66 -4.73 8.59 3.69
C ALA A 66 -4.09 9.53 4.71
N ASP A 67 -4.17 10.85 4.45
CA ASP A 67 -3.65 11.91 5.32
C ASP A 67 -2.15 11.79 5.67
N ILE A 68 -1.36 11.20 4.76
CA ILE A 68 0.11 11.12 4.86
C ILE A 68 0.70 11.71 3.59
N ASN A 69 1.54 12.74 3.75
CA ASN A 69 2.24 13.37 2.64
C ASN A 69 3.54 12.65 2.30
N ALA A 70 4.07 12.91 1.10
CA ALA A 70 5.28 12.26 0.60
C ALA A 70 6.55 12.57 1.42
N ASP A 71 6.59 13.72 2.08
CA ASP A 71 7.67 14.12 2.99
C ASP A 71 7.55 13.52 4.39
N GLU A 72 6.45 12.83 4.69
CA GLU A 72 6.22 12.12 5.96
C GLU A 72 6.67 10.65 5.91
N ILE A 73 7.19 10.19 4.77
CA ILE A 73 7.58 8.80 4.57
C ILE A 73 9.06 8.68 4.15
N THR A 74 9.65 7.54 4.48
CA THR A 74 10.87 7.07 3.83
C THR A 74 10.64 5.69 3.22
N ILE A 75 11.42 5.35 2.21
CA ILE A 75 11.37 4.03 1.59
C ILE A 75 12.78 3.47 1.58
N SER A 76 12.91 2.23 2.05
CA SER A 76 14.16 1.50 2.09
C SER A 76 13.99 0.11 1.51
N ARG A 77 15.11 -0.53 1.18
CA ARG A 77 15.15 -1.92 0.77
C ARG A 77 15.75 -2.75 1.89
N SER A 78 15.10 -3.87 2.22
CA SER A 78 15.63 -4.89 3.13
C SER A 78 15.58 -6.24 2.42
N GLY A 79 16.74 -6.80 2.05
CA GLY A 79 16.77 -8.04 1.29
C GLY A 79 16.02 -7.93 -0.05
N ASN A 80 14.90 -8.64 -0.17
CA ASN A 80 14.02 -8.60 -1.35
C ASN A 80 12.77 -7.73 -1.15
N ASP A 81 12.61 -7.13 0.02
CA ASP A 81 11.42 -6.38 0.38
C ASP A 81 11.64 -4.88 0.16
N ALA A 82 10.57 -4.17 -0.15
CA ALA A 82 10.52 -2.71 -0.02
C ALA A 82 9.80 -2.36 1.28
N ILE A 83 10.38 -1.49 2.09
CA ILE A 83 9.81 -1.05 3.36
C ILE A 83 9.55 0.44 3.26
N LEU A 84 8.27 0.81 3.32
CA LEU A 84 7.85 2.18 3.55
C LEU A 84 7.75 2.41 5.05
N THR A 85 8.31 3.50 5.56
CA THR A 85 8.25 3.87 6.97
C THR A 85 7.62 5.24 7.12
N ILE A 86 6.62 5.36 8.00
CA ILE A 86 6.03 6.63 8.40
C ILE A 86 6.96 7.28 9.43
N ILE A 87 7.54 8.43 9.09
CA ILE A 87 8.62 9.05 9.89
C ILE A 87 8.16 9.38 11.31
N SER A 88 6.93 9.86 11.47
CA SER A 88 6.42 10.33 12.76
C SER A 88 6.10 9.21 13.76
N THR A 89 5.74 8.02 13.28
CA THR A 89 5.32 6.89 14.14
C THR A 89 6.34 5.76 14.16
N GLY A 90 7.17 5.65 13.11
CA GLY A 90 8.06 4.51 12.91
C GLY A 90 7.34 3.28 12.36
N GLU A 91 6.03 3.37 12.10
CA GLU A 91 5.22 2.30 11.52
C GLU A 91 5.63 2.01 10.08
N THR A 92 5.43 0.76 9.66
CA THR A 92 5.90 0.30 8.36
C THR A 92 4.83 -0.36 7.51
N ILE A 93 4.93 -0.18 6.20
CA ILE A 93 4.28 -1.06 5.21
C ILE A 93 5.39 -1.80 4.46
N THR A 94 5.39 -3.11 4.58
CA THR A 94 6.34 -4.01 3.92
C THR A 94 5.70 -4.58 2.67
N PHE A 95 6.29 -4.30 1.52
CA PHE A 95 5.97 -4.98 0.26
C PHE A 95 6.90 -6.18 0.15
N GLU A 96 6.37 -7.36 0.48
CA GLU A 96 7.15 -8.59 0.53
C GLU A 96 7.67 -8.93 -0.87
N SER A 97 8.93 -9.38 -0.94
CA SER A 97 9.58 -9.90 -2.14
C SER A 97 9.48 -9.02 -3.41
N GLN A 98 9.26 -7.72 -3.25
CA GLN A 98 9.14 -6.73 -4.33
C GLN A 98 10.32 -6.74 -5.31
N PHE A 99 11.51 -7.16 -4.87
CA PHE A 99 12.72 -7.23 -5.67
C PHE A 99 13.12 -8.65 -6.11
N PHE A 100 12.33 -9.68 -5.78
CA PHE A 100 12.70 -11.08 -6.02
C PHE A 100 12.62 -11.51 -7.50
N LEU A 101 11.68 -10.98 -8.29
CA LEU A 101 11.43 -11.43 -9.68
C LEU A 101 11.59 -10.34 -10.76
N ALA A 102 12.31 -9.25 -10.50
CA ALA A 102 12.42 -8.11 -11.42
C ALA A 102 11.05 -7.52 -11.84
N LYS A 103 10.01 -7.69 -11.01
CA LYS A 103 8.70 -7.05 -11.19
C LYS A 103 8.69 -5.74 -10.41
N ILE A 104 8.73 -4.62 -11.11
CA ILE A 104 8.64 -3.27 -10.53
C ILE A 104 7.33 -2.66 -11.01
N TRP A 105 6.29 -2.64 -10.18
CA TRP A 105 5.21 -1.64 -10.24
C TRP A 105 4.56 -1.51 -8.86
N VAL A 106 5.10 -0.67 -7.98
CA VAL A 106 4.32 -0.08 -6.89
C VAL A 106 4.07 1.37 -7.27
N VAL A 107 2.81 1.70 -7.53
CA VAL A 107 2.38 3.09 -7.69
C VAL A 107 1.84 3.55 -6.34
N ILE A 108 2.53 4.50 -5.72
CA ILE A 108 2.01 5.18 -4.52
C ILE A 108 1.30 6.44 -4.98
N ASP A 109 -0.01 6.49 -4.73
CA ASP A 109 -0.83 7.69 -4.97
C ASP A 109 -0.93 8.46 -3.63
N PHE A 110 -0.39 9.68 -3.57
CA PHE A 110 -0.58 10.59 -2.44
C PHE A 110 -1.82 11.47 -2.70
N PHE A 111 -2.74 11.50 -1.74
CA PHE A 111 -3.84 12.45 -1.74
C PHE A 111 -3.49 13.61 -0.80
N SER A 112 -3.14 14.78 -1.35
CA SER A 112 -3.03 16.00 -0.54
C SER A 112 -4.13 16.99 -0.89
N LEU A 113 -4.80 17.52 0.14
CA LEU A 113 -5.69 18.67 -0.01
C LEU A 113 -4.81 19.93 -0.06
N ALA A 114 -4.71 20.56 -1.22
CA ALA A 114 -4.10 21.89 -1.29
C ALA A 114 -4.96 22.91 -0.52
N PRO A 115 -4.37 23.92 0.16
CA PRO A 115 -5.11 24.93 0.94
C PRO A 115 -6.17 25.72 0.14
N SER A 116 -6.12 25.67 -1.19
CA SER A 116 -6.98 26.43 -2.12
C SER A 116 -8.13 25.62 -2.74
N GLY A 117 -8.43 24.41 -2.27
CA GLY A 117 -9.58 23.64 -2.75
C GLY A 117 -9.41 22.99 -4.13
N CYS A 118 -8.21 23.06 -4.71
CA CYS A 118 -7.85 22.23 -5.87
C CYS A 118 -7.34 20.87 -5.37
N SER A 119 -8.13 19.82 -5.54
CA SER A 119 -7.66 18.44 -5.36
C SER A 119 -6.59 18.13 -6.43
N GLY A 120 -5.37 17.80 -6.01
CA GLY A 120 -4.28 17.39 -6.89
C GLY A 120 -3.77 16.01 -6.49
N TYR A 121 -3.56 15.12 -7.47
CA TYR A 121 -2.88 13.84 -7.25
C TYR A 121 -1.38 14.04 -7.47
N ILE A 122 -0.55 13.78 -6.47
CA ILE A 122 0.89 13.62 -6.67
C ILE A 122 1.13 12.12 -6.89
N ARG A 123 1.49 11.76 -8.13
CA ARG A 123 1.98 10.41 -8.45
C ARG A 123 3.49 10.40 -8.31
N GLN A 124 4.00 9.71 -7.31
CA GLN A 124 5.41 9.40 -7.26
C GLN A 124 5.61 7.98 -7.79
N TYR A 125 6.18 7.89 -9.00
CA TYR A 125 6.67 6.63 -9.51
C TYR A 125 7.95 6.29 -8.75
N ILE A 126 7.93 5.21 -7.95
CA ILE A 126 9.16 4.61 -7.44
C ILE A 126 9.78 3.85 -8.62
N LEU A 127 10.40 4.60 -9.54
CA LEU A 127 11.25 4.05 -10.58
C LEU A 127 12.62 3.81 -9.98
N TYR A 128 12.83 2.64 -9.36
CA TYR A 128 14.20 2.14 -9.18
C TYR A 128 14.70 1.69 -10.57
N ARG A 129 15.33 2.61 -11.30
CA ARG A 129 16.19 2.23 -12.43
C ARG A 129 17.48 1.63 -11.85
N HIS A 130 17.83 0.44 -12.33
CA HIS A 130 19.19 -0.11 -12.20
C HIS A 130 20.23 0.89 -12.73
#